data_AF-A0A932WBL2-F1
#
_entry.id   AF-A0A932WBL2-F1
#
_cell.length_a   1.000
_cell.length_b   1.000
_cell.length_c   1.000
_cell.angle_alpha   90.00
_cell.angle_beta   90.00
_cell.angle_gamma   90.00
#
_symmetry.space_group_name_H-M   'P 1'
#
loop_
_entity.id
_entity.type
_entity.pdbx_description
1 polymer ?
#
loop_
_entity_poly.entity_id
_entity_poly.type
_entity_poly.pdbx_seq_one_letter_code
_entity_poly.pdbx_strand_id
1 'polypeptide(L)'
;MNDAVSDLRIREGTTLKNIRHMDVRAQAPGPKQNEPENAIVAWARAKKIDSVVWTALTSNFRECGRPAFSVAAAIAYLQNLDPAGKAKAAEYVWRAPSFVKTDLRVALEKEPWFSEAKA
;
A
#
# COMPACT_ATOMS: atom_id res chain seq x y z
N MET A 1 -5.97 -20.03 -10.01
CA MET A 1 -6.44 -18.85 -9.23
C MET A 1 -6.52 -19.16 -7.74
N ASN A 2 -7.21 -20.24 -7.32
CA ASN A 2 -7.39 -20.57 -5.91
C ASN A 2 -6.08 -20.71 -5.12
N ASP A 3 -5.07 -21.39 -5.70
CA ASP A 3 -3.77 -21.56 -5.04
C ASP A 3 -3.06 -20.21 -4.87
N ALA A 4 -3.03 -19.38 -5.91
CA ALA A 4 -2.44 -18.03 -5.85
C ALA A 4 -3.14 -17.12 -4.82
N VAL A 5 -4.46 -17.24 -4.67
CA VAL A 5 -5.23 -16.53 -3.63
C VAL A 5 -4.85 -17.03 -2.23
N SER A 6 -4.69 -18.34 -2.06
CA SER A 6 -4.30 -18.95 -0.78
C SER A 6 -2.86 -18.56 -0.40
N ASP A 7 -1.94 -18.62 -1.34
CA ASP A 7 -0.54 -18.25 -1.14
C ASP A 7 -0.41 -16.77 -0.76
N LEU A 8 -1.11 -15.89 -1.49
CA LEU A 8 -1.12 -14.47 -1.18
C LEU A 8 -1.69 -14.21 0.22
N ARG A 9 -2.78 -14.89 0.59
CA ARG A 9 -3.38 -14.77 1.93
C ARG A 9 -2.40 -15.15 3.04
N ILE A 10 -1.68 -16.27 2.87
CA ILE A 10 -0.71 -16.76 3.84
C ILE A 10 0.46 -15.78 3.95
N ARG A 11 1.02 -15.36 2.80
CA ARG A 11 2.15 -14.42 2.75
C ARG A 11 1.83 -13.07 3.42
N GLU A 12 0.61 -12.59 3.24
CA GLU A 12 0.17 -11.27 3.73
C GLU A 12 -0.47 -11.35 5.13
N GLY A 13 -0.53 -12.54 5.73
CA GLY A 13 -1.06 -12.73 7.08
C GLY A 13 -2.52 -12.26 7.24
N THR A 14 -3.33 -12.40 6.19
CA THR A 14 -4.67 -11.80 6.13
C THR A 14 -5.78 -12.85 5.89
N THR A 15 -7.01 -12.39 5.71
CA THR A 15 -8.16 -13.25 5.41
C THR A 15 -8.54 -13.20 3.93
N LEU A 16 -9.27 -14.20 3.43
CA LEU A 16 -9.77 -14.21 2.03
C LEU A 16 -10.62 -12.97 1.71
N LYS A 17 -11.27 -12.37 2.72
CA LYS A 17 -12.06 -11.13 2.55
C LYS A 17 -11.21 -9.93 2.12
N ASN A 18 -9.89 -9.98 2.33
CA ASN A 18 -8.95 -8.94 1.96
C ASN A 18 -8.14 -9.30 0.71
N ILE A 19 -8.41 -10.46 0.09
CA ILE A 19 -7.82 -10.82 -1.19
C ILE A 19 -8.83 -10.49 -2.29
N ARG A 20 -8.36 -9.82 -3.32
CA ARG A 20 -9.11 -9.58 -4.56
C ARG A 20 -8.37 -10.26 -5.69
N HIS A 21 -9.15 -10.72 -6.66
CA HIS A 21 -8.62 -11.25 -7.89
C HIS A 21 -9.55 -10.90 -9.03
N MET A 22 -9.00 -10.83 -10.24
CA MET A 22 -9.78 -10.65 -11.45
C MET A 22 -9.18 -11.48 -12.58
N ASP A 23 -10.06 -12.00 -13.44
CA ASP A 23 -9.72 -12.43 -14.79
C ASP A 23 -10.04 -11.27 -15.74
N VAL A 24 -9.00 -10.72 -16.36
CA VAL A 24 -9.06 -9.53 -17.21
C VAL A 24 -9.78 -9.83 -18.53
N ARG A 25 -9.76 -11.09 -18.97
CA ARG A 25 -10.41 -11.55 -20.22
C ARG A 25 -11.90 -11.83 -20.01
N ALA A 26 -12.27 -12.32 -18.83
CA ALA A 26 -13.66 -12.62 -18.49
C ALA A 26 -14.48 -11.37 -18.10
N GLN A 27 -13.81 -10.25 -17.85
CA GLN A 27 -14.48 -9.04 -17.40
C GLN A 27 -15.12 -8.28 -18.57
N ALA A 28 -16.43 -8.46 -18.75
CA ALA A 28 -17.26 -7.53 -19.52
C ALA A 28 -17.13 -6.11 -18.92
N PRO A 29 -17.28 -5.03 -19.70
CA PRO A 29 -17.36 -3.67 -19.15
C PRO A 29 -18.59 -3.55 -18.24
N GLY A 30 -18.41 -3.90 -16.96
CA GLY A 30 -19.44 -3.85 -15.92
C GLY A 30 -19.46 -2.50 -15.20
N PRO A 31 -20.51 -2.23 -14.41
CA PRO A 31 -20.73 -0.92 -13.81
C PRO A 31 -19.65 -0.58 -12.77
N LYS A 32 -19.36 0.72 -12.66
CA LYS A 32 -18.45 1.42 -11.74
C LYS A 32 -17.81 0.53 -10.66
N GLN A 33 -16.69 -0.11 -11.01
CA GLN A 33 -15.78 -0.64 -9.99
C GLN A 33 -15.21 0.53 -9.18
N ASN A 34 -14.75 0.26 -7.96
CA ASN A 34 -14.06 1.27 -7.16
C ASN A 34 -12.81 1.79 -7.91
N GLU A 35 -12.37 3.02 -7.63
CA GLU A 35 -11.24 3.64 -8.34
C GLU A 35 -9.98 2.73 -8.45
N PRO A 36 -9.56 2.01 -7.39
CA PRO A 36 -8.40 1.12 -7.47
C PRO A 36 -8.56 -0.04 -8.45
N GLU A 37 -9.73 -0.68 -8.49
CA GLU A 37 -10.00 -1.81 -9.40
C GLU A 37 -9.93 -1.38 -10.87
N ASN A 38 -10.52 -0.22 -11.21
CA ASN A 38 -10.45 0.31 -12.58
C ASN A 38 -9.00 0.58 -13.02
N ALA A 39 -8.17 1.14 -12.13
CA ALA A 39 -6.77 1.40 -12.40
C ALA A 39 -5.99 0.09 -12.64
N ILE A 40 -6.26 -0.95 -11.83
CA ILE A 40 -5.64 -2.28 -11.98
C ILE A 40 -6.07 -2.93 -13.30
N VAL A 41 -7.35 -2.85 -13.69
CA VAL A 41 -7.83 -3.38 -14.99
C VAL A 41 -7.13 -2.69 -16.15
N ALA A 42 -7.09 -1.36 -16.15
CA ALA A 42 -6.46 -0.58 -17.21
C ALA A 42 -4.97 -0.93 -17.34
N TRP A 43 -4.26 -1.00 -16.21
CA TRP A 43 -2.86 -1.41 -16.17
C TRP A 43 -2.66 -2.84 -16.69
N ALA A 44 -3.48 -3.80 -16.26
CA ALA A 44 -3.37 -5.19 -16.67
C ALA A 44 -3.62 -5.36 -18.18
N ARG A 45 -4.63 -4.68 -18.72
CA ARG A 45 -4.91 -4.66 -20.18
C ARG A 45 -3.73 -4.08 -20.96
N ALA A 46 -3.19 -2.93 -20.53
CA ALA A 46 -2.04 -2.32 -21.18
C ALA A 46 -0.80 -3.24 -21.17
N LYS A 47 -0.66 -4.07 -20.13
CA LYS A 47 0.43 -5.04 -19.98
C LYS A 47 0.13 -6.42 -20.56
N LYS A 48 -1.07 -6.64 -21.13
CA LYS A 48 -1.54 -7.96 -21.62
C LYS A 48 -1.46 -9.05 -20.54
N ILE A 49 -1.80 -8.68 -19.30
CA ILE A 49 -1.88 -9.59 -18.16
C ILE A 49 -3.30 -10.16 -18.13
N ASP A 50 -3.39 -11.49 -18.02
CA ASP A 50 -4.67 -12.21 -18.09
C ASP A 50 -5.42 -12.24 -16.76
N SER A 51 -4.68 -12.23 -15.66
CA SER A 51 -5.24 -12.36 -14.33
C SER A 51 -4.38 -11.61 -13.31
N VAL A 52 -5.03 -10.96 -12.36
CA VAL A 52 -4.37 -10.22 -11.28
C VAL A 52 -4.96 -10.69 -9.96
N VAL A 53 -4.10 -10.87 -8.96
CA VAL A 53 -4.48 -11.12 -7.56
C VAL A 53 -3.72 -10.13 -6.68
N TRP A 54 -4.41 -9.50 -5.74
CA TRP A 54 -3.82 -8.47 -4.88
C TRP A 54 -4.50 -8.40 -3.51
N THR A 55 -3.82 -7.76 -2.56
CA THR A 55 -4.35 -7.43 -1.24
C THR A 55 -5.11 -6.11 -1.28
N ALA A 56 -6.36 -6.14 -0.82
CA ALA A 56 -7.22 -4.98 -0.64
C ALA A 56 -7.42 -4.74 0.88
N LEU A 57 -6.33 -4.45 1.57
CA LEU A 57 -6.35 -4.18 3.00
C LEU A 57 -7.01 -2.82 3.28
N THR A 58 -7.87 -2.78 4.29
CA THR A 58 -8.39 -1.52 4.84
C THR A 58 -7.31 -0.86 5.70
N SER A 59 -7.34 0.48 5.76
CA SER A 59 -6.47 1.21 6.69
C SER A 59 -6.83 0.85 8.12
N ASN A 60 -5.84 0.37 8.89
CA ASN A 60 -5.96 0.11 10.32
C ASN A 60 -5.46 1.29 11.18
N PHE A 61 -5.15 2.44 10.57
CA PHE A 61 -4.51 3.55 11.26
C PHE A 61 -5.33 4.01 12.48
N ARG A 62 -6.66 4.12 12.32
CA ARG A 62 -7.59 4.45 13.41
C ARG A 62 -7.74 3.32 14.44
N GLU A 63 -7.73 2.07 13.98
CA GLU A 63 -7.88 0.87 14.81
C GLU A 63 -6.71 0.71 15.79
N CYS A 64 -5.53 1.25 15.45
CA CYS A 64 -4.38 1.34 16.34
C CYS A 64 -4.47 2.47 17.39
N GLY A 65 -5.67 2.96 17.70
CA GLY A 65 -5.89 4.03 18.69
C GLY A 65 -5.47 5.43 18.22
N ARG A 66 -5.33 5.64 16.90
CA ARG A 66 -4.88 6.92 16.31
C ARG A 66 -6.08 7.71 15.75
N PRO A 67 -5.92 9.02 15.48
CA PRO A 67 -6.87 9.77 14.67
C PRO A 67 -7.06 9.13 13.28
N ALA A 68 -8.05 9.60 12.53
CA ALA A 68 -8.14 9.27 11.10
C ALA A 68 -6.81 9.62 10.40
N PHE A 69 -6.45 8.83 9.39
CA PHE A 69 -5.20 9.07 8.67
C PHE A 69 -5.18 10.48 8.07
N SER A 70 -4.11 11.21 8.37
CA SER A 70 -3.71 12.44 7.70
C SER A 70 -2.19 12.46 7.67
N VAL A 71 -1.61 13.23 6.74
CA VAL A 71 -0.14 13.39 6.66
C VAL A 71 0.42 13.89 8.00
N ALA A 72 -0.24 14.88 8.61
CA ALA A 72 0.15 15.42 9.91
C ALA A 72 0.08 14.36 11.03
N ALA A 73 -1.00 13.57 11.11
CA ALA A 73 -1.14 12.53 12.12
C ALA A 73 -0.11 11.40 11.94
N ALA A 74 0.23 11.06 10.69
CA ALA A 74 1.24 10.07 10.37
C ALA A 74 2.66 10.57 10.72
N ILE A 75 3.00 11.82 10.41
CA ILE A 75 4.27 12.44 10.83
C ILE A 75 4.39 12.44 12.35
N ALA A 76 3.35 12.91 13.06
CA ALA A 76 3.34 12.92 14.53
C ALA A 76 3.48 11.51 15.11
N TYR A 77 2.92 10.49 14.48
CA TYR A 77 3.17 9.11 14.87
C TYR A 77 4.64 8.71 14.70
N LEU A 78 5.22 8.93 13.53
CA LEU A 78 6.61 8.57 13.24
C LEU A 78 7.60 9.28 14.18
N GLN A 79 7.34 10.56 14.51
CA GLN A 79 8.12 11.34 15.48
C GLN A 79 8.10 10.74 16.89
N ASN A 80 7.02 10.04 17.27
CA ASN A 80 6.83 9.46 18.60
C ASN A 80 7.25 7.98 18.70
N LEU A 81 7.76 7.40 17.62
CA LEU A 81 8.36 6.06 17.67
C LEU A 81 9.62 6.07 18.55
N ASP A 82 9.91 4.91 19.15
CA ASP A 82 11.18 4.65 19.80
C ASP A 82 12.34 4.67 18.77
N PRO A 83 13.61 4.73 19.19
CA PRO A 83 14.73 4.79 18.26
C PRO A 83 14.76 3.64 17.25
N ALA A 84 14.39 2.43 17.67
CA ALA A 84 14.31 1.26 16.79
C ALA A 84 13.20 1.39 15.73
N GLY A 85 12.02 1.86 16.13
CA GLY A 85 10.90 2.13 15.24
C GLY A 85 11.20 3.24 14.24
N LYS A 86 11.84 4.33 14.68
CA LYS A 86 12.30 5.41 13.80
C LYS A 86 13.28 4.91 12.74
N ALA A 87 14.27 4.11 13.14
CA ALA A 87 15.24 3.54 12.21
C ALA A 87 14.57 2.66 11.14
N LYS A 88 13.64 1.78 11.54
CA LYS A 88 12.88 0.93 10.60
C LYS A 88 11.99 1.74 9.66
N ALA A 89 11.32 2.77 10.17
CA ALA A 89 10.49 3.64 9.35
C ALA A 89 11.33 4.39 8.31
N ALA A 90 12.49 4.91 8.72
CA ALA A 90 13.43 5.58 7.83
C ALA A 90 13.96 4.63 6.75
N GLU A 91 14.42 3.43 7.13
CA GLU A 91 14.87 2.40 6.19
C GLU A 91 13.79 2.07 5.15
N TYR A 92 12.54 1.89 5.58
CA TYR A 92 11.43 1.60 4.68
C TYR A 92 11.15 2.74 3.68
N VAL A 93 11.27 3.98 4.13
CA VAL A 93 11.08 5.15 3.27
C VAL A 93 12.23 5.27 2.28
N TRP A 94 13.48 5.17 2.73
CA TRP A 94 14.68 5.32 1.90
C TRP A 94 14.86 4.19 0.88
N ARG A 95 14.48 2.95 1.21
CA ARG A 95 14.60 1.80 0.30
C ARG A 95 13.53 1.74 -0.78
N ALA A 96 12.48 2.52 -0.65
CA ALA A 96 11.39 2.46 -1.61
C ALA A 96 11.80 3.11 -2.95
N PRO A 97 11.35 2.55 -4.08
CA PRO A 97 11.71 3.08 -5.39
C PRO A 97 11.32 4.54 -5.55
N SER A 98 12.10 5.29 -6.33
CA SER A 98 11.89 6.73 -6.56
C SER A 98 10.54 7.10 -7.17
N PHE A 99 9.83 6.14 -7.79
CA PHE A 99 8.49 6.34 -8.33
C PHE A 99 7.38 6.18 -7.27
N VAL A 100 7.68 5.65 -6.08
CA VAL A 100 6.73 5.53 -4.97
C VAL A 100 6.75 6.84 -4.17
N LYS A 101 6.14 7.89 -4.75
CA LYS A 101 6.03 9.22 -4.12
C LYS A 101 4.62 9.45 -3.60
N THR A 102 4.44 9.26 -2.29
CA THR A 102 3.18 9.58 -1.62
C THR A 102 3.29 10.94 -0.91
N ASP A 103 2.16 11.61 -0.66
CA ASP A 103 2.15 12.89 0.06
C ASP A 103 2.83 12.80 1.43
N LEU A 104 2.66 11.68 2.12
CA LEU A 104 3.35 11.41 3.38
C LEU A 104 4.88 11.41 3.20
N ARG A 105 5.41 10.75 2.16
CA ARG A 105 6.87 10.69 1.91
C ARG A 105 7.43 12.06 1.57
N VAL A 106 6.75 12.80 0.69
CA VAL A 106 7.14 14.16 0.30
C VAL A 106 7.17 15.11 1.49
N ALA A 107 6.23 14.96 2.43
CA ALA A 107 6.21 15.75 3.66
C ALA A 107 7.30 15.30 4.64
N LEU A 108 7.50 13.99 4.80
CA LEU A 108 8.49 13.42 5.71
C LEU A 108 9.93 13.78 5.32
N GLU A 109 10.26 13.81 4.03
CA GLU A 109 11.58 14.24 3.53
C GLU A 109 11.92 15.70 3.86
N LYS A 110 10.92 16.53 4.21
CA LYS A 110 11.11 17.94 4.61
C LYS A 110 11.25 18.12 6.11
N GLU A 111 11.04 17.07 6.89
CA GLU A 111 11.06 17.14 8.34
C GLU A 111 12.50 17.21 8.88
N PRO A 112 12.86 18.18 9.75
CA PRO A 112 14.25 18.36 10.22
C PRO A 112 14.85 17.16 10.96
N TRP A 113 14.01 16.34 11.59
CA TRP A 113 14.42 15.15 12.35
C TRP A 113 14.52 13.89 11.48
N PHE A 114 14.05 13.95 10.23
CA PHE A 114 14.09 12.85 9.28
C PHE A 114 15.29 13.05 8.36
N SER A 115 16.46 12.58 8.80
CA SER A 115 17.68 12.70 8.01
C SER A 115 17.56 11.92 6.69
N GLU A 116 18.23 12.36 5.64
CA GLU A 116 18.40 11.55 4.44
C GLU A 116 19.39 10.40 4.73
N ALA A 117 19.09 9.19 4.26
CA ALA A 117 20.13 8.17 4.17
C ALA A 117 21.27 8.72 3.31
N LYS A 118 22.50 8.70 3.83
CA LYS A 118 23.67 8.89 2.98
C LYS A 118 23.64 7.78 1.93
N ALA A 119 23.59 8.20 0.66
CA ALA A 119 23.73 7.33 -0.51
C ALA A 119 25.08 6.60 -0.50
#